data_AF-A0A9E1RMP7-F1
#
_entry.id   AF-A0A9E1RMP7-F1
#
_cell.length_a   1.000
_cell.length_b   1.000
_cell.length_c   1.000
_cell.angle_alpha   90.00
_cell.angle_beta   90.00
_cell.angle_gamma   90.00
#
_symmetry.space_group_name_H-M   'P 1'
#
loop_
_entity.id
_entity.type
_entity.pdbx_description
1 polymer ?
#
loop_
_entity_poly.entity_id
_entity_poly.type
_entity_poly.pdbx_seq_one_letter_code
_entity_poly.pdbx_strand_id
1 'polypeptide(L)'
;MDDIPCPTNVAQRPSPAGTADSDDVNSVSAGDEPKGGLPPSGAKHNCDLCEAARFTHWYYEDDTCWIADCEVCSVPMVVWKPHGTEPTDAEVEHMLKQLQAAGQTRFGREPFTLDREMRTIPDHWHAHARDSDWFRLRMARPLSRYTNVGAERVER
;
A
#
# COMPACT_ATOMS: atom_id res chain seq x y z
N MET A 1 -56.07 2.85 16.92
CA MET A 1 -55.36 1.85 17.73
C MET A 1 -53.97 1.69 17.13
N ASP A 2 -52.86 2.17 17.68
CA ASP A 2 -52.56 3.07 18.78
C ASP A 2 -51.16 3.65 18.46
N ASP A 3 -51.03 4.96 18.61
CA ASP A 3 -49.75 5.69 18.74
C ASP A 3 -48.94 5.10 19.90
N ILE A 4 -47.69 4.70 19.67
CA ILE A 4 -46.72 4.48 20.76
C ILE A 4 -45.36 5.13 20.39
N PRO A 5 -44.73 5.92 21.29
CA PRO A 5 -43.80 6.98 20.94
C PRO A 5 -42.31 6.65 21.15
N CYS A 6 -41.47 7.50 20.55
CA CYS A 6 -40.03 7.60 20.74
C CYS A 6 -39.66 7.96 22.20
N PRO A 7 -38.66 7.32 22.84
CA PRO A 7 -38.15 7.80 24.11
C PRO A 7 -37.11 8.92 23.92
N THR A 8 -37.48 10.10 24.42
CA THR A 8 -36.59 11.24 24.73
C THR A 8 -36.03 11.08 26.15
N ASN A 9 -34.71 11.19 26.36
CA ASN A 9 -34.07 11.87 27.51
C ASN A 9 -32.54 11.82 27.35
N VAL A 10 -31.83 12.91 27.02
CA VAL A 10 -31.39 14.03 27.88
C VAL A 10 -30.66 13.56 29.15
N ALA A 11 -29.32 13.52 29.08
CA ALA A 11 -28.44 13.49 30.24
C ALA A 11 -27.60 14.78 30.27
N GLN A 12 -27.90 15.58 31.28
CA GLN A 12 -27.35 16.88 31.64
C GLN A 12 -25.95 16.75 32.28
N ARG A 13 -25.02 17.63 31.90
CA ARG A 13 -23.77 18.02 32.60
C ARG A 13 -24.00 19.38 33.32
N PRO A 14 -23.11 19.96 34.17
CA PRO A 14 -22.01 19.46 35.03
C PRO A 14 -21.93 20.12 36.45
N SER A 15 -20.83 19.84 37.18
CA SER A 15 -20.05 20.72 38.12
C SER A 15 -20.43 20.80 39.63
N PRO A 16 -19.53 21.28 40.55
CA PRO A 16 -18.05 21.36 40.54
C PRO A 16 -17.31 21.09 41.90
N ALA A 17 -15.98 21.24 41.83
CA ALA A 17 -15.06 21.83 42.82
C ALA A 17 -14.47 20.97 43.96
N GLY A 18 -13.14 20.76 43.86
CA GLY A 18 -12.22 20.47 44.96
C GLY A 18 -10.86 21.08 44.63
N THR A 19 -10.36 21.93 45.53
CA THR A 19 -9.22 22.85 45.42
C THR A 19 -7.96 22.36 46.13
N ALA A 20 -6.81 22.94 45.74
CA ALA A 20 -5.50 23.01 46.43
C ALA A 20 -4.76 21.65 46.58
N ASP A 21 -3.44 21.55 46.50
CA ASP A 21 -2.38 22.44 47.00
C ASP A 21 -1.04 22.19 46.27
N SER A 22 -0.11 23.12 46.48
CA SER A 22 1.21 23.26 45.85
C SER A 22 2.28 22.33 46.43
N ASP A 23 3.44 22.38 45.77
CA ASP A 23 4.77 21.97 46.24
C ASP A 23 5.11 20.46 46.21
N ASP A 24 5.87 20.05 45.18
CA ASP A 24 7.19 19.48 45.46
C ASP A 24 8.12 19.57 44.24
N VAL A 25 9.37 19.95 44.53
CA VAL A 25 10.45 20.26 43.61
C VAL A 25 11.22 18.98 43.30
N ASN A 26 11.08 18.42 42.09
CA ASN A 26 11.95 17.32 41.69
C ASN A 26 13.05 17.80 40.74
N SER A 27 14.22 18.05 41.35
CA SER A 27 15.50 18.22 40.68
C SER A 27 16.04 16.85 40.27
N VAL A 28 16.17 16.59 38.96
CA VAL A 28 17.04 15.52 38.45
C VAL A 28 17.88 16.02 37.28
N SER A 29 19.17 15.87 37.48
CA SER A 29 20.28 16.28 36.64
C SER A 29 20.33 15.57 35.30
N ALA A 30 20.98 16.25 34.36
CA ALA A 30 21.57 15.79 33.11
C ALA A 30 21.88 14.28 33.06
N GLY A 31 21.20 13.61 32.12
CA GLY A 31 21.61 12.37 31.51
C GLY A 31 21.61 12.58 30.01
N ASP A 32 22.80 12.90 29.49
CA ASP A 32 23.13 13.06 28.09
C ASP A 32 23.26 11.67 27.45
N GLU A 33 22.28 11.25 26.63
CA GLU A 33 22.46 10.21 25.60
C GLU A 33 21.29 10.27 24.59
N PRO A 34 21.45 10.89 23.41
CA PRO A 34 20.63 10.52 22.26
C PRO A 34 21.16 9.16 21.75
N LYS A 35 20.53 8.07 22.16
CA LYS A 35 20.70 6.76 21.51
C LYS A 35 20.29 6.94 20.05
N GLY A 36 21.28 6.97 19.17
CA GLY A 36 21.11 7.13 17.74
C GLY A 36 20.10 6.14 17.19
N GLY A 37 18.89 6.63 16.92
CA GLY A 37 17.98 5.99 15.99
C GLY A 37 18.60 6.16 14.60
N LEU A 38 19.21 5.09 14.09
CA LEU A 38 19.50 5.02 12.67
C LEU A 38 18.16 5.21 11.95
N PRO A 39 17.96 6.26 11.13
CA PRO A 39 16.77 6.32 10.30
C PRO A 39 16.77 5.05 9.43
N PRO A 40 15.62 4.41 9.13
CA PRO A 40 15.60 3.35 8.14
C PRO A 40 16.03 3.96 6.81
N SER A 41 17.32 3.81 6.49
CA SER A 41 17.89 4.31 5.26
C SER A 41 17.55 3.29 4.18
N GLY A 42 16.31 3.39 3.70
CA GLY A 42 15.92 2.89 2.39
C GLY A 42 16.72 3.67 1.35
N ALA A 43 17.95 3.24 1.10
CA ALA A 43 18.82 3.86 0.12
C ALA A 43 18.21 3.61 -1.26
N LYS A 44 17.45 4.60 -1.76
CA LYS A 44 16.82 4.65 -3.09
C LYS A 44 17.79 4.46 -4.26
N HIS A 45 19.09 4.37 -4.00
CA HIS A 45 20.13 4.55 -5.00
C HIS A 45 20.30 3.36 -5.96
N ASN A 46 19.72 2.18 -5.68
CA ASN A 46 19.82 0.99 -6.54
C ASN A 46 18.54 0.13 -6.58
N CYS A 47 17.35 0.71 -6.44
CA CYS A 47 16.10 -0.04 -6.47
C CYS A 47 15.34 0.18 -7.79
N ASP A 48 15.20 -0.86 -8.61
CA ASP A 48 14.49 -0.80 -9.89
C ASP A 48 13.03 -0.34 -9.74
N LEU A 49 12.39 -0.69 -8.61
CA LEU A 49 11.02 -0.27 -8.31
C LEU A 49 10.91 1.21 -7.93
N CYS A 50 11.98 1.81 -7.38
CA CYS A 50 12.05 3.25 -7.16
C CYS A 50 12.25 4.03 -8.46
N GLU A 51 13.01 3.48 -9.42
CA GLU A 51 13.19 4.10 -10.74
C GLU A 51 11.85 4.17 -11.49
N ALA A 52 11.00 3.15 -11.32
CA ALA A 52 9.68 3.07 -11.94
C ALA A 52 9.74 3.27 -13.47
N ALA A 53 10.71 2.60 -14.10
CA ALA A 53 10.96 2.72 -15.53
C ALA A 53 9.76 2.21 -16.34
N ARG A 54 9.37 2.99 -17.36
CA ARG A 54 8.15 2.77 -18.14
C ARG A 54 8.42 1.94 -19.39
N PHE A 55 8.65 0.64 -19.21
CA PHE A 55 8.93 -0.29 -20.32
C PHE A 55 7.75 -1.18 -20.71
N THR A 56 6.92 -1.56 -19.74
CA THR A 56 5.77 -2.45 -19.92
C THR A 56 4.46 -1.68 -19.89
N HIS A 57 3.34 -2.36 -20.08
CA HIS A 57 2.03 -1.73 -20.01
C HIS A 57 1.72 -1.26 -18.58
N TRP A 58 1.22 -0.02 -18.45
CA TRP A 58 0.85 0.61 -17.18
C TRP A 58 -0.67 0.77 -17.08
N TYR A 59 -1.26 0.16 -16.07
CA TYR A 59 -2.70 0.15 -15.83
C TYR A 59 -3.16 1.39 -15.06
N TYR A 60 -2.37 1.80 -14.07
CA TYR A 60 -2.78 2.80 -13.08
C TYR A 60 -1.57 3.46 -12.42
N GLU A 61 -1.74 4.70 -11.98
CA GLU A 61 -0.78 5.43 -11.14
C GLU A 61 -1.52 6.51 -10.34
N ASP A 62 -1.16 6.66 -9.07
CA ASP A 62 -1.58 7.76 -8.20
C ASP A 62 -0.48 8.12 -7.19
N ASP A 63 -0.80 8.88 -6.14
CA ASP A 63 0.19 9.31 -5.17
C ASP A 63 0.73 8.17 -4.28
N THR A 64 -0.01 7.07 -4.14
CA THR A 64 0.33 5.94 -3.27
C THR A 64 1.12 4.87 -4.02
N CYS A 65 0.73 4.55 -5.25
CA CYS A 65 1.22 3.39 -5.97
C CYS A 65 1.21 3.55 -7.49
N TRP A 66 1.84 2.61 -8.17
CA TRP A 66 1.69 2.41 -9.60
C TRP A 66 1.47 0.94 -9.91
N ILE A 67 0.84 0.66 -11.06
CA ILE A 67 0.52 -0.70 -11.50
C ILE A 67 0.95 -0.88 -12.95
N ALA A 68 1.83 -1.85 -13.18
CA ALA A 68 2.34 -2.20 -14.50
C ALA A 68 2.50 -3.71 -14.65
N ASP A 69 2.64 -4.20 -15.88
CA ASP A 69 3.04 -5.59 -16.11
C ASP A 69 4.48 -5.81 -15.60
N CYS A 70 4.69 -6.84 -14.80
CA CYS A 70 6.01 -7.27 -14.35
C CYS A 70 6.81 -7.88 -15.51
N GLU A 71 8.07 -7.46 -15.69
CA GLU A 71 8.96 -7.94 -16.75
C GLU A 71 9.33 -9.43 -16.63
N VAL A 72 9.27 -9.99 -15.43
CA VAL A 72 9.62 -11.40 -15.19
C VAL A 72 8.39 -12.30 -15.27
N CYS A 73 7.23 -11.81 -14.81
CA CYS A 73 6.03 -12.63 -14.68
C CYS A 73 5.01 -12.42 -15.82
N SER A 74 5.11 -11.30 -16.55
CA SER A 74 4.13 -10.87 -17.57
C SER A 74 2.68 -10.78 -17.04
N VAL A 75 2.54 -10.38 -15.78
CA VAL A 75 1.25 -10.18 -15.10
C VAL A 75 1.25 -8.83 -14.35
N PRO A 76 0.07 -8.26 -14.04
CA PRO A 76 0.00 -6.99 -13.33
C PRO A 76 0.67 -7.06 -11.96
N MET A 77 1.44 -6.03 -11.64
CA MET A 77 2.13 -5.84 -10.37
C MET A 77 1.85 -4.43 -9.86
N VAL A 78 1.42 -4.33 -8.61
CA VAL A 78 1.33 -3.05 -7.88
C VAL A 78 2.59 -2.84 -7.07
N VAL A 79 3.07 -1.61 -7.04
CA VAL A 79 4.24 -1.20 -6.27
C VAL A 79 3.90 0.03 -5.47
N TRP A 80 4.24 0.00 -4.17
CA TRP A 80 4.12 1.15 -3.29
C TRP A 80 5.17 2.20 -3.67
N LYS A 81 4.81 3.47 -3.78
CA LYS A 81 5.75 4.51 -4.24
C LYS A 81 6.90 4.77 -3.25
N PRO A 82 6.64 4.90 -1.94
CA PRO A 82 7.71 4.90 -0.95
C PRO A 82 8.51 3.60 -0.98
N HIS A 83 9.83 3.73 -0.83
CA HIS A 83 10.69 2.57 -0.63
C HIS A 83 10.54 2.08 0.81
N GLY A 84 10.43 0.76 0.97
CA GLY A 84 10.23 0.09 2.25
C GLY A 84 9.19 -1.02 2.14
N THR A 85 9.00 -1.75 3.24
CA THR A 85 8.14 -2.94 3.29
C THR A 85 6.91 -2.77 4.18
N GLU A 86 6.72 -1.59 4.75
CA GLU A 86 5.72 -1.29 5.79
C GLU A 86 4.76 -0.16 5.36
N PRO A 87 4.01 -0.31 4.25
CA PRO A 87 2.86 0.54 3.98
C PRO A 87 1.82 0.39 5.09
N THR A 88 1.06 1.46 5.33
CA THR A 88 -0.09 1.42 6.24
C THR A 88 -1.18 0.47 5.73
N ASP A 89 -2.03 -0.03 6.63
CA ASP A 89 -3.13 -0.92 6.24
C ASP A 89 -4.05 -0.29 5.18
N ALA A 90 -4.29 1.02 5.28
CA ALA A 90 -5.09 1.78 4.30
C ALA A 90 -4.42 1.83 2.92
N GLU A 91 -3.11 2.02 2.87
CA GLU A 91 -2.35 1.96 1.61
C GLU A 91 -2.35 0.55 1.03
N VAL A 92 -2.21 -0.49 1.86
CA VAL A 92 -2.29 -1.88 1.41
C VAL A 92 -3.67 -2.20 0.83
N GLU A 93 -4.75 -1.83 1.51
CA GLU A 93 -6.11 -2.04 1.03
C GLU A 93 -6.33 -1.33 -0.31
N HIS A 94 -5.88 -0.07 -0.41
CA HIS A 94 -5.96 0.71 -1.63
C HIS A 94 -5.18 0.05 -2.79
N MET A 95 -3.92 -0.32 -2.55
CA MET A 95 -3.08 -0.99 -3.55
C MET A 95 -3.66 -2.32 -4.03
N LEU A 96 -4.19 -3.14 -3.11
CA LEU A 96 -4.80 -4.42 -3.47
C LEU A 96 -6.10 -4.23 -4.26
N LYS A 97 -6.90 -3.21 -3.94
CA LYS A 97 -8.11 -2.86 -4.70
C LYS A 97 -7.76 -2.43 -6.13
N GLN A 98 -6.76 -1.57 -6.30
CA GLN A 98 -6.32 -1.13 -7.62
C GLN A 98 -5.70 -2.30 -8.41
N LEU A 99 -4.92 -3.17 -7.75
CA LEU A 99 -4.38 -4.38 -8.36
C LEU A 99 -5.48 -5.35 -8.81
N GLN A 100 -6.53 -5.51 -8.02
CA GLN A 100 -7.69 -6.32 -8.38
C GLN A 100 -8.35 -5.80 -9.66
N ALA A 101 -8.50 -4.48 -9.82
CA ALA A 101 -9.05 -3.88 -11.03
C ALA A 101 -8.14 -4.10 -12.26
N ALA A 102 -6.82 -3.98 -12.09
CA ALA A 102 -5.86 -4.27 -13.15
C ALA A 102 -5.87 -5.76 -13.55
N GLY A 103 -5.95 -6.67 -12.58
CA GLY A 103 -6.11 -8.10 -12.82
C GLY A 103 -7.38 -8.44 -13.60
N GLN A 104 -8.52 -7.82 -13.23
CA GLN A 104 -9.78 -7.97 -13.97
C GLN A 104 -9.66 -7.43 -15.40
N THR A 105 -8.96 -6.31 -15.60
CA THR A 105 -8.69 -5.76 -16.92
C THR A 105 -7.85 -6.73 -17.76
N ARG A 106 -6.82 -7.34 -17.16
CA ARG A 106 -5.88 -8.23 -17.85
C ARG A 106 -6.44 -9.62 -18.15
N PHE A 107 -7.19 -10.20 -17.23
CA PHE A 107 -7.64 -11.60 -17.27
C PHE A 107 -9.14 -11.74 -17.55
N GLY A 108 -9.89 -10.63 -17.56
CA GLY A 108 -11.32 -10.64 -17.80
C GLY A 108 -12.06 -11.46 -16.73
N ARG A 109 -12.67 -12.56 -17.15
CA ARG A 109 -13.44 -13.47 -16.28
C ARG A 109 -12.61 -14.61 -15.69
N GLU A 110 -11.35 -14.75 -16.13
CA GLU A 110 -10.49 -15.83 -15.65
C GLU A 110 -10.04 -15.57 -14.21
N PRO A 111 -9.91 -16.64 -13.39
CA PRO A 111 -9.51 -16.50 -12.00
C PRO A 111 -8.03 -16.12 -11.88
N PHE A 112 -7.73 -15.27 -10.89
CA PHE A 112 -6.38 -14.92 -10.49
C PHE A 112 -6.33 -14.67 -8.97
N THR A 113 -5.13 -14.69 -8.41
CA THR A 113 -4.86 -14.43 -6.99
C THR A 113 -3.95 -13.23 -6.82
N LEU A 114 -4.08 -12.53 -5.70
CA LEU A 114 -3.17 -11.45 -5.33
C LEU A 114 -2.04 -12.03 -4.46
N ASP A 115 -0.85 -12.13 -5.02
CA ASP A 115 0.36 -12.65 -4.36
C ASP A 115 1.22 -11.49 -3.84
N ARG A 116 1.38 -11.43 -2.51
CA ARG A 116 2.15 -10.40 -1.79
C ARG A 116 3.59 -10.82 -1.48
N GLU A 117 4.04 -11.98 -1.95
CA GLU A 117 5.39 -12.47 -1.66
C GLU A 117 6.44 -11.70 -2.47
N MET A 118 7.20 -10.85 -1.77
CA MET A 118 8.27 -10.01 -2.32
C MET A 118 9.56 -10.82 -2.47
N ARG A 119 9.73 -11.48 -3.62
CA ARG A 119 10.85 -12.42 -3.85
C ARG A 119 12.14 -11.71 -4.29
N THR A 120 12.12 -11.11 -5.48
CA THR A 120 13.35 -10.58 -6.10
C THR A 120 13.81 -9.26 -5.46
N ILE A 121 12.86 -8.44 -5.01
CA ILE A 121 13.13 -7.13 -4.40
C ILE A 121 12.42 -7.12 -3.04
N PRO A 122 12.99 -7.82 -2.03
CA PRO A 122 12.31 -8.06 -0.76
C PRO A 122 12.23 -6.82 0.15
N ASP A 123 12.98 -5.76 -0.15
CA ASP A 123 13.04 -4.50 0.61
C ASP A 123 12.09 -3.40 0.09
N HIS A 124 11.34 -3.67 -0.98
CA HIS A 124 10.38 -2.73 -1.56
C HIS A 124 9.00 -3.40 -1.74
N TRP A 125 7.98 -2.84 -1.09
CA TRP A 125 6.64 -3.40 -1.11
C TRP A 125 6.02 -3.47 -2.50
N HIS A 126 5.66 -4.68 -2.91
CA HIS A 126 4.95 -4.93 -4.16
C HIS A 126 4.13 -6.23 -4.08
N ALA A 127 3.12 -6.34 -4.94
CA ALA A 127 2.28 -7.51 -5.06
C ALA A 127 1.89 -7.76 -6.52
N HIS A 128 1.56 -9.01 -6.87
CA HIS A 128 1.23 -9.44 -8.23
C HIS A 128 -0.19 -10.01 -8.32
N ALA A 129 -0.90 -9.74 -9.41
CA ALA A 129 -2.12 -10.45 -9.79
C ALA A 129 -1.75 -11.65 -10.67
N ARG A 130 -1.77 -12.87 -10.13
CA ARG A 130 -1.30 -14.09 -10.80
C ARG A 130 -2.47 -14.99 -11.20
N ASP A 131 -2.61 -15.27 -12.49
CA ASP A 131 -3.51 -16.30 -12.98
C ASP A 131 -2.95 -17.71 -12.72
N SER A 132 -3.76 -18.75 -12.84
CA SER A 132 -3.36 -20.14 -12.53
C SER A 132 -2.14 -20.63 -13.33
N ASP A 133 -1.93 -20.12 -14.54
CA ASP A 133 -0.85 -20.55 -15.45
C ASP A 133 0.41 -19.67 -15.37
N TRP A 134 0.45 -18.66 -14.47
CA TRP A 134 1.51 -17.64 -14.44
C TRP A 134 2.93 -18.26 -14.46
N PHE A 135 3.16 -19.31 -13.67
CA PHE A 135 4.49 -19.90 -13.52
C PHE A 135 4.93 -20.62 -14.79
N ARG A 136 4.00 -21.32 -15.45
CA ARG A 136 4.26 -22.04 -16.70
C ARG A 136 4.45 -21.07 -17.86
N LEU A 137 3.69 -19.97 -17.87
CA LEU A 137 3.64 -19.04 -18.99
C LEU A 137 4.61 -17.87 -18.88
N ARG A 138 5.25 -17.62 -17.72
CA ARG A 138 6.13 -16.46 -17.53
C ARG A 138 7.26 -16.31 -18.55
N MET A 139 7.75 -17.42 -19.12
CA MET A 139 8.79 -17.42 -20.16
C MET A 139 8.24 -17.36 -21.58
N ALA A 140 6.97 -17.74 -21.77
CA ALA A 140 6.33 -17.86 -23.09
C ALA A 140 5.41 -16.68 -23.43
N ARG A 141 4.97 -15.92 -22.42
CA ARG A 141 4.13 -14.74 -22.62
C ARG A 141 4.95 -13.61 -23.25
N PRO A 142 4.43 -12.99 -24.32
CA PRO A 142 5.05 -11.79 -24.84
C PRO A 142 4.96 -10.67 -23.81
N LEU A 143 6.07 -9.96 -23.64
CA LEU A 143 6.11 -8.76 -22.82
C LEU A 143 5.23 -7.68 -23.44
N SER A 144 4.61 -6.87 -22.60
CA SER A 144 3.89 -5.70 -23.07
C SER A 144 4.82 -4.52 -23.34
N ARG A 145 4.30 -3.51 -24.03
CA ARG A 145 4.96 -2.22 -24.28
C ARG A 145 4.28 -1.14 -23.46
N TYR A 146 5.09 -0.21 -22.97
CA TYR A 146 4.57 1.07 -22.50
C TYR A 146 4.02 1.88 -23.68
N THR A 147 2.82 2.42 -23.50
CA THR A 147 2.16 3.31 -24.46
C THR A 147 1.77 4.60 -23.77
N ASN A 148 0.90 4.51 -22.75
CA ASN A 148 0.56 5.53 -21.77
C ASN A 148 -0.11 4.82 -20.57
N VAL A 149 -0.25 5.52 -19.44
CA VAL A 149 -0.98 4.99 -18.28
C VAL A 149 -2.48 4.85 -18.61
N GLY A 150 -3.04 3.67 -18.38
CA GLY A 150 -4.47 3.38 -18.61
C GLY A 150 -4.85 3.24 -20.09
N ALA A 151 -3.89 3.25 -21.01
CA ALA A 151 -4.13 2.99 -22.42
C ALA A 151 -4.44 1.50 -22.68
N GLU A 152 -4.71 1.12 -23.92
CA GLU A 152 -4.81 -0.30 -24.27
C GLU A 152 -3.45 -1.00 -24.14
N ARG A 153 -3.47 -2.25 -23.65
CA ARG A 153 -2.29 -3.09 -23.53
C ARG A 153 -1.86 -3.62 -24.90
N VAL A 154 -0.62 -3.31 -25.28
CA VAL A 154 -0.01 -3.77 -26.55
C VAL A 154 1.19 -4.67 -26.26
N GLU A 155 1.34 -5.75 -27.01
CA GLU A 155 2.42 -6.75 -26.86
C GLU A 155 3.64 -6.43 -27.75
N ARG A 156 4.80 -7.02 -27.38
CA ARG A 156 6.06 -6.88 -28.12
C ARG A 156 6.23 -7.85 -29.26
#